data_AF-A0A6G1JEH5-F1
#
_entry.id   AF-A0A6G1JEH5-F1
#
_cell.length_a   1.000
_cell.length_b   1.000
_cell.length_c   1.000
_cell.angle_alpha   90.00
_cell.angle_beta   90.00
_cell.angle_gamma   90.00
#
_symmetry.space_group_name_H-M   'P 1'
#
loop_
_entity.id
_entity.type
_entity.pdbx_description
1 polymer ?
#
loop_
_entity_poly.entity_id
_entity_poly.type
_entity_poly.pdbx_seq_one_letter_code
_entity_poly.pdbx_strand_id
1 'polypeptide(L)' 'MNRSTHYDALGIPQNATQAAIHRAYIQLSLTLHPFTINRSLPASEIHAQLDKYEDASHAYKVLRDPEKRKKYDEKL' A
#
# COMPACT_ATOMS: atom_id res chain seq x y z
N MET A 1 -2.78 -5.44 19.45
CA MET A 1 -1.82 -4.62 18.68
C MET A 1 -1.70 -5.25 17.30
N ASN A 2 -2.57 -4.90 16.38
CA ASN A 2 -2.49 -5.44 15.03
C ASN A 2 -1.40 -4.63 14.34
N ARG A 3 -0.17 -5.17 14.28
CA ARG A 3 0.88 -4.60 13.45
C ARG A 3 0.35 -4.57 12.02
N SER A 4 -0.05 -3.40 11.52
CA SER A 4 -0.40 -3.24 10.10
C SER A 4 0.82 -3.69 9.30
N THR A 5 0.70 -4.87 8.71
CA THR A 5 1.76 -5.45 7.90
C THR A 5 1.83 -4.70 6.57
N HIS A 6 2.94 -4.79 5.85
CA HIS A 6 3.05 -4.19 4.52
C HIS A 6 1.97 -4.73 3.56
N TYR A 7 1.49 -5.94 3.80
CA TYR A 7 0.37 -6.53 3.08
C TYR A 7 -0.97 -5.86 3.42
N ASP A 8 -1.19 -5.52 4.69
CA ASP A 8 -2.38 -4.80 5.17
C ASP A 8 -2.45 -3.38 4.61
N ALA A 9 -1.30 -2.68 4.55
CA ALA A 9 -1.18 -1.36 3.93
C ALA A 9 -1.56 -1.35 2.43
N LEU A 10 -1.28 -2.45 1.73
CA LEU A 10 -1.66 -2.64 0.33
C LEU A 10 -3.06 -3.26 0.15
N GLY A 11 -3.73 -3.68 1.24
CA GLY A 11 -5.02 -4.36 1.19
C GLY A 11 -4.98 -5.73 0.54
N ILE A 12 -3.84 -6.42 0.61
CA ILE A 12 -3.62 -7.74 -0.02
C ILE A 12 -3.31 -8.82 1.03
N PRO A 13 -3.58 -10.10 0.73
CA PRO A 13 -3.15 -11.18 1.60
C PRO A 13 -1.63 -11.35 1.57
N GLN A 14 -1.05 -11.89 2.65
CA GLN A 14 0.40 -12.22 2.71
C GLN A 14 0.83 -13.22 1.63
N ASN A 15 -0.09 -14.09 1.19
CA ASN A 15 0.11 -15.04 0.11
C ASN A 15 -0.03 -14.41 -1.31
N ALA A 16 -0.14 -13.09 -1.41
CA ALA A 16 -0.24 -12.41 -2.70
C ALA A 16 1.02 -12.63 -3.55
N THR A 17 0.81 -12.84 -4.85
CA THR A 17 1.91 -12.91 -5.83
C THR A 17 2.49 -11.52 -6.08
N GLN A 18 3.72 -11.43 -6.61
CA GLN A 18 4.31 -10.15 -7.02
C GLN A 18 3.42 -9.38 -8.00
N ALA A 19 2.75 -10.09 -8.91
CA ALA A 19 1.79 -9.48 -9.82
C ALA A 19 0.61 -8.85 -9.08
N ALA A 20 0.09 -9.51 -8.03
CA ALA A 20 -0.97 -8.96 -7.20
C ALA A 20 -0.52 -7.74 -6.38
N ILE A 21 0.69 -7.79 -5.80
CA ILE A 21 1.32 -6.66 -5.10
C ILE A 21 1.42 -5.44 -6.02
N HIS A 22 1.93 -5.63 -7.24
CA HIS A 22 2.07 -4.55 -8.21
C HIS A 22 0.72 -3.99 -8.67
N ARG A 23 -0.26 -4.87 -8.94
CA ARG A 23 -1.62 -4.45 -9.31
C ARG A 23 -2.29 -3.66 -8.19
N ALA A 24 -2.20 -4.12 -6.94
CA ALA A 24 -2.77 -3.43 -5.79
C ALA A 24 -2.17 -2.03 -5.62
N TYR A 25 -0.83 -1.90 -5.73
CA TYR A 25 -0.17 -0.61 -5.70
C TYR A 25 -0.65 0.33 -6.81
N ILE A 26 -0.77 -0.16 -8.05
CA ILE A 26 -1.27 0.65 -9.18
C ILE A 26 -2.72 1.10 -8.91
N GLN A 27 -3.59 0.20 -8.45
CA GLN A 27 -4.99 0.53 -8.14
C GLN A 27 -5.09 1.57 -7.01
N LEU A 28 -4.25 1.45 -5.98
CA LEU A 28 -4.13 2.44 -4.90
C LEU A 28 -3.65 3.79 -5.43
N SER A 29 -2.57 3.84 -6.23
CA SER A 29 -2.10 5.07 -6.87
C SER A 29 -3.19 5.76 -7.70
N LEU A 30 -4.01 5.00 -8.44
CA LEU A 30 -5.09 5.54 -9.26
C LEU A 30 -6.26 6.06 -8.41
N THR A 31 -6.55 5.39 -7.30
CA THR A 31 -7.61 5.78 -6.35
C THR A 31 -7.21 7.03 -5.57
N LEU A 32 -5.93 7.14 -5.20
CA LEU A 32 -5.38 8.24 -4.42
C LEU A 32 -4.88 9.40 -5.31
N HIS A 33 -5.09 9.32 -6.63
CA HIS A 33 -4.71 10.37 -7.56
C HIS A 33 -5.60 11.61 -7.35
N PRO A 34 -5.06 12.85 -7.27
CA PRO A 34 -5.80 14.07 -6.96
C PRO A 34 -6.88 14.46 -7.99
N PHE A 35 -6.90 13.79 -9.16
CA PHE A 35 -7.95 13.92 -10.16
C PHE A 35 -9.18 13.03 -9.85
N THR A 36 -8.96 11.90 -9.18
CA THR A 36 -10.00 10.95 -8.74
C THR A 36 -10.54 11.33 -7.36
N ILE A 37 -9.69 11.90 -6.49
CA ILE A 37 -10.11 12.44 -5.19
C ILE A 37 -11.13 13.55 -5.46
N ASN A 38 -12.37 13.29 -5.07
CA ASN A 38 -13.44 14.26 -5.15
C ASN A 38 -13.03 15.45 -4.29
N ARG A 39 -12.75 16.62 -4.90
CA ARG A 39 -12.31 17.84 -4.20
C ARG A 39 -13.29 18.33 -3.13
N SER A 40 -14.47 17.72 -3.06
CA SER A 40 -15.49 17.91 -2.02
C SER A 40 -15.17 17.18 -0.70
N LEU A 41 -14.15 16.33 -0.65
CA LEU A 41 -13.75 15.64 0.58
C LEU A 41 -13.07 16.61 1.56
N PRO A 42 -13.31 16.47 2.87
CA PRO A 42 -12.62 17.24 3.89
C PRO A 42 -11.11 17.00 3.83
N ALA A 43 -10.32 18.04 4.13
CA ALA A 43 -8.85 17.96 4.13
C ALA A 43 -8.32 16.78 4.96
N SER A 44 -8.99 16.43 6.05
CA SER A 44 -8.62 15.28 6.89
C SER A 44 -8.67 13.95 6.13
N GLU A 45 -9.63 13.75 5.22
CA GLU A 45 -9.70 12.54 4.40
C GLU A 45 -8.65 12.56 3.29
N ILE A 46 -8.37 13.72 2.72
CA ILE A 46 -7.29 13.89 1.74
C ILE A 46 -5.94 13.53 2.38
N HIS A 47 -5.67 14.04 3.59
CA HIS A 47 -4.47 13.71 4.36
C HIS A 47 -4.41 12.22 4.69
N ALA A 48 -5.50 11.62 5.18
CA ALA A 48 -5.53 10.18 5.47
C ALA A 48 -5.31 9.31 4.21
N GLN A 49 -5.72 9.79 3.03
CA GLN A 49 -5.45 9.16 1.75
C GLN A 49 -3.97 9.27 1.35
N LEU A 50 -3.34 10.43 1.58
CA LEU A 50 -1.90 10.62 1.39
C LEU A 50 -1.07 9.74 2.33
N ASP A 51 -1.41 9.67 3.62
CA ASP A 51 -0.74 8.77 4.58
C ASP A 51 -0.81 7.31 4.11
N LYS A 52 -2.00 6.85 3.72
CA LYS A 52 -2.18 5.50 3.16
C LYS A 52 -1.36 5.27 1.88
N TYR A 53 -1.23 6.30 1.04
CA TYR A 53 -0.40 6.22 -0.15
C TYR A 53 1.07 6.03 0.20
N GLU A 54 1.59 6.80 1.15
CA GLU A 54 2.97 6.70 1.60
C GLU A 54 3.27 5.33 2.22
N ASP A 55 2.37 4.83 3.08
CA ASP A 55 2.46 3.49 3.67
C ASP A 55 2.45 2.39 2.59
N ALA A 56 1.51 2.46 1.64
CA ALA A 56 1.42 1.51 0.52
C ALA A 56 2.67 1.58 -0.38
N SER A 57 3.22 2.76 -0.62
CA SER A 57 4.45 2.93 -1.41
C SER A 57 5.67 2.33 -0.71
N HIS A 58 5.76 2.52 0.61
CA HIS A 58 6.82 1.93 1.40
C HIS A 58 6.71 0.41 1.45
N ALA A 59 5.51 -0.11 1.69
CA ALA A 59 5.20 -1.54 1.62
C ALA A 59 5.56 -2.13 0.26
N TYR A 60 5.15 -1.48 -0.83
CA TYR A 60 5.45 -1.91 -2.20
C TYR A 60 6.96 -1.97 -2.46
N LYS A 61 7.75 -0.98 -2.01
CA LYS A 61 9.21 -0.98 -2.18
C LYS A 61 9.89 -2.19 -1.54
N VAL A 62 9.35 -2.69 -0.43
CA VAL A 62 9.86 -3.87 0.28
C VAL A 62 9.35 -5.16 -0.39
N LEU A 63 8.05 -5.25 -0.69
CA LEU A 63 7.41 -6.47 -1.17
C LEU A 63 7.62 -6.76 -2.67
N ARG A 64 7.90 -5.72 -3.48
CA ARG A 64 8.20 -5.85 -4.91
C ARG A 64 9.47 -6.67 -5.15
N ASP A 65 10.46 -6.50 -4.29
CA ASP A 65 11.75 -7.16 -4.42
C ASP A 65 11.69 -8.51 -3.68
N PRO A 66 11.91 -9.65 -4.36
CA PRO A 66 11.80 -10.96 -3.75
C PRO A 66 12.81 -11.17 -2.62
N GLU A 67 14.00 -10.59 -2.69
CA GLU A 67 15.00 -10.69 -1.61
C GLU A 67 14.59 -9.88 -0.39
N LYS A 68 14.08 -8.65 -0.60
CA LYS A 68 13.60 -7.81 0.51
C LYS A 68 12.32 -8.36 1.12
N ARG A 69 11.41 -8.89 0.29
CA ARG A 69 10.20 -9.58 0.75
C ARG A 69 10.56 -10.76 1.63
N LYS A 70 11.49 -11.61 1.20
CA LYS A 70 11.94 -12.75 2.00
C LYS A 70 12.50 -12.30 3.36
N LYS A 71 13.40 -11.30 3.36
CA LYS A 71 13.95 -10.71 4.60
C LYS A 71 12.89 -10.06 5.49
N TYR A 72 11.83 -9.53 4.90
CA TYR A 72 10.70 -8.94 5.61
C TYR A 72 9.82 -10.03 6.23
N ASP A 73 9.46 -11.05 5.46
CA ASP A 73 8.73 -12.24 5.93
C ASP A 73 9.50 -12.99 7.03
N GLU A 74 10.83 -13.05 6.96
CA GLU A 74 11.67 -13.63 8.02
C GLU A 74 11.67 -12.82 9.33
N LYS A 75 11.26 -11.53 9.28
CA LYS A 75 11.22 -10.62 10.44
C LYS A 75 9.80 -10.33 10.94
N LEU A 76 8.78 -10.79 10.23
CA LEU A 76 7.38 -10.55 10.52
C LEU A 76 6.87 -11.44 11.66
#